data_AF-A0A356N7N8-F1
#
_entry.id   AF-A0A356N7N8-F1
#
_cell.length_a   1.000
_cell.length_b   1.000
_cell.length_c   1.000
_cell.angle_alpha   90.00
_cell.angle_beta   90.00
_cell.angle_gamma   90.00
#
_symmetry.space_group_name_H-M   'P 1'
#
loop_
_entity.id
_entity.type
_entity.pdbx_description
1 polymer ?
#
loop_
_entity_poly.entity_id
_entity_poly.type
_entity_poly.pdbx_seq_one_letter_code
_entity_poly.pdbx_strand_id
1 'polypeptide(L)'
;MAITVTPNMTDVSMCESTTGWAGGIANLLLQSTAYIQGTYSLAAWINNTTSAVEYYTISATSLVGQHVYVWMLCNGRVDTKANGGYRIVLYTDASNYATFYVGGNDTHGNGWNLLCCSADATPTAQVGTFNPASVTMIGIQFKTITTATKQGQTYIQNCFWDAVRYGSGLTITSGATDAISMEDIFAVDDDVTYKYGVVQKSYGSYIIQGKLIFGGTGSESIDFVDSNQIVIFPDNPLVSDTFYGFVVQAGSGTTNFTLGVKSGTVGTSGCIFKAPGTKTYDLNLGNNNNNKVQLYGSSFVNAGLVTLPLSGANREVLNCSFNTSDGVIVSTCLMLNSNIISADDEGVLLSNTSHQMSDSNFIDNPNAIRIDTAGEYDLDNVKFFGNTVDIDNTSGGAVVINCTNGSNPSTETGDTTIVNAVTVSVLVVDVTNTPINTAQVAIYKTSDKSELLNTDTDANGLVQTTFNYLTDTNIYFRIRKSSTGGTKYVPVSSSGTITSTGFSSTITLLQDTTATI
;
A
#
# COMPACT_ATOMS: atom_id res chain seq x y z
N MET A 1 -26.71 -12.73 -8.56
CA MET A 1 -25.27 -12.46 -8.35
C MET A 1 -24.68 -13.69 -7.71
N ALA A 2 -23.86 -14.43 -8.43
CA ALA A 2 -23.23 -15.64 -7.91
C ALA A 2 -21.78 -15.30 -7.51
N ILE A 3 -21.56 -15.13 -6.21
CA ILE A 3 -20.22 -15.10 -5.60
C ILE A 3 -19.81 -16.54 -5.28
N THR A 4 -18.53 -16.85 -5.47
CA THR A 4 -17.91 -18.08 -4.95
C THR A 4 -16.72 -17.70 -4.09
N VAL A 5 -16.79 -18.05 -2.81
CA VAL A 5 -15.70 -17.90 -1.84
C VAL A 5 -15.16 -19.29 -1.52
N THR A 6 -13.92 -19.54 -1.91
CA THR A 6 -13.23 -20.82 -1.69
C THR A 6 -12.17 -20.64 -0.61
N PRO A 7 -12.21 -21.42 0.49
CA PRO A 7 -11.17 -21.35 1.50
C PRO A 7 -9.86 -21.93 0.95
N ASN A 8 -8.77 -21.17 1.04
CA ASN A 8 -7.41 -21.66 0.81
C ASN A 8 -6.88 -22.31 2.09
N MET A 9 -7.68 -23.22 2.66
CA MET A 9 -7.45 -23.85 3.95
C MET A 9 -7.82 -25.33 3.88
N THR A 10 -7.10 -26.12 4.67
CA THR A 10 -7.42 -27.53 4.92
C THR A 10 -8.09 -27.65 6.27
N ASP A 11 -9.25 -28.30 6.29
CA ASP A 11 -9.94 -28.64 7.53
C ASP A 11 -9.19 -29.77 8.26
N VAL A 12 -8.87 -29.53 9.53
CA VAL A 12 -8.29 -30.52 10.43
C VAL A 12 -9.41 -31.24 11.17
N SER A 13 -10.29 -30.46 11.79
CA SER A 13 -11.45 -30.95 12.52
C SER A 13 -12.52 -29.86 12.53
N MET A 14 -13.70 -30.22 12.05
CA MET A 14 -14.92 -29.40 12.16
C MET A 14 -15.59 -29.50 13.52
N CYS A 15 -15.02 -30.26 14.47
CA CYS A 15 -15.54 -30.42 15.83
C CYS A 15 -16.97 -31.01 15.93
N GLU A 16 -17.44 -31.66 14.86
CA GLU A 16 -18.74 -32.36 14.80
C GLU A 16 -18.74 -33.74 15.50
N SER A 17 -17.60 -34.17 16.04
CA SER A 17 -17.42 -35.43 16.77
C SER A 17 -16.21 -35.36 17.69
N THR A 18 -16.22 -36.14 18.78
CA THR A 18 -15.06 -36.34 19.65
C THR A 18 -14.05 -37.35 19.07
N THR A 19 -14.39 -38.02 17.96
CA THR A 19 -13.50 -39.00 17.33
C THR A 19 -12.24 -38.31 16.79
N GLY A 20 -11.07 -38.89 17.06
CA GLY A 20 -9.77 -38.34 16.63
C GLY A 20 -9.15 -37.33 17.59
N TRP A 21 -9.93 -36.84 18.55
CA TRP A 21 -9.44 -36.02 19.66
C TRP A 21 -8.95 -36.88 20.81
N ALA A 22 -7.80 -36.52 21.35
CA ALA A 22 -7.21 -37.14 22.53
C ALA A 22 -6.49 -36.09 23.37
N GLY A 23 -6.24 -36.40 24.64
CA GLY A 23 -5.63 -35.43 25.54
C GLY A 23 -5.81 -35.77 27.00
N GLY A 24 -5.53 -34.77 27.83
CA GLY A 24 -5.57 -34.88 29.29
C GLY A 24 -6.78 -34.20 29.94
N ILE A 25 -7.68 -33.60 29.17
CA ILE A 25 -8.86 -32.92 29.71
C ILE A 25 -9.97 -33.94 29.94
N ALA A 26 -10.24 -34.22 31.22
CA ALA A 26 -11.34 -35.09 31.60
C ALA A 26 -12.69 -34.51 31.13
N ASN A 27 -13.55 -35.33 30.52
CA ASN A 27 -14.88 -34.96 30.00
C ASN A 27 -14.90 -34.04 28.78
N LEU A 28 -14.04 -34.31 27.79
CA LEU A 28 -14.28 -33.83 26.42
C LEU A 28 -15.67 -34.27 25.96
N LEU A 29 -16.47 -33.32 25.47
CA LEU A 29 -17.81 -33.62 24.98
C LEU A 29 -18.21 -32.73 23.81
N LEU A 30 -19.29 -33.16 23.14
CA LEU A 30 -19.90 -32.45 22.03
C LEU A 30 -20.98 -31.49 22.55
N GLN A 31 -21.02 -30.25 22.03
CA GLN A 31 -21.99 -29.22 22.42
C GLN A 31 -22.83 -28.77 21.24
N SER A 32 -24.16 -28.79 21.39
CA SER A 32 -25.11 -28.39 20.35
C SER A 32 -25.72 -27.00 20.55
N THR A 33 -25.38 -26.33 21.65
CA THR A 33 -25.96 -25.02 22.03
C THR A 33 -24.93 -23.90 22.02
N ALA A 34 -23.64 -24.24 22.05
CA ALA A 34 -22.53 -23.32 21.95
C ALA A 34 -21.61 -23.83 20.83
N TYR A 35 -21.87 -23.42 19.60
CA TYR A 35 -21.06 -23.71 18.42
C TYR A 35 -20.93 -22.45 17.57
N ILE A 36 -19.93 -22.40 16.69
CA ILE A 36 -19.78 -21.30 15.74
C ILE A 36 -20.07 -21.76 14.33
N GLN A 37 -19.68 -22.99 13.96
CA GLN A 37 -19.86 -23.54 12.64
C GLN A 37 -20.61 -24.87 12.68
N GLY A 38 -21.37 -25.15 11.63
CA GLY A 38 -22.06 -26.43 11.47
C GLY A 38 -23.12 -26.64 12.54
N THR A 39 -23.05 -27.77 13.26
CA THR A 39 -24.09 -28.16 14.24
C THR A 39 -23.56 -28.28 15.67
N TYR A 40 -22.29 -28.65 15.82
CA TYR A 40 -21.70 -28.90 17.12
C TYR A 40 -20.32 -28.25 17.25
N SER A 41 -19.90 -28.02 18.50
CA SER A 41 -18.52 -27.75 18.85
C SER A 41 -18.01 -28.74 19.90
N LEU A 42 -16.71 -28.69 20.17
CA LEU A 42 -16.12 -29.42 21.29
C LEU A 42 -15.98 -28.51 22.51
N ALA A 43 -16.21 -29.11 23.67
CA ALA A 43 -16.13 -28.40 24.92
C ALA A 43 -15.53 -29.23 26.03
N ALA A 44 -14.92 -28.52 26.97
CA ALA A 44 -14.40 -29.09 28.18
C ALA A 44 -14.49 -28.12 29.36
N TRP A 45 -14.36 -28.65 30.57
CA TRP A 45 -14.25 -27.84 31.77
C TRP A 45 -12.77 -27.69 32.14
N ILE A 46 -12.35 -26.45 32.39
CA ILE A 46 -10.98 -26.09 32.73
C ILE A 46 -11.00 -25.30 34.03
N ASN A 47 -10.27 -25.80 35.02
CA ASN A 47 -10.17 -25.19 36.34
C ASN A 47 -8.91 -24.34 36.46
N ASN A 48 -8.89 -23.38 37.38
CA ASN A 48 -7.71 -22.53 37.62
C ASN A 48 -6.45 -23.27 38.10
N THR A 49 -6.59 -24.54 38.51
CA THR A 49 -5.47 -25.42 38.89
C THR A 49 -5.20 -26.53 37.88
N THR A 50 -5.98 -26.62 36.79
CA THR A 50 -5.88 -27.70 35.81
C THR A 50 -5.74 -27.11 34.43
N SER A 51 -4.59 -27.35 33.79
CA SER A 51 -4.40 -27.05 32.38
C SER A 51 -4.02 -28.35 31.67
N ALA A 52 -4.76 -28.70 30.63
CA ALA A 52 -4.45 -29.83 29.77
C ALA A 52 -4.70 -29.43 28.31
N VAL A 53 -4.01 -30.12 27.42
CA VAL A 53 -4.11 -29.95 25.97
C VAL A 53 -5.04 -31.04 25.46
N GLU A 54 -6.01 -30.68 24.64
CA GLU A 54 -6.68 -31.62 23.72
C GLU A 54 -6.08 -31.43 22.34
N TYR A 55 -5.74 -32.52 21.67
CA TYR A 55 -5.15 -32.51 20.35
C TYR A 55 -5.87 -33.44 19.40
N TYR A 56 -5.83 -33.07 18.13
CA TYR A 56 -6.29 -33.89 17.02
C TYR A 56 -5.09 -34.47 16.28
N THR A 57 -5.06 -35.78 16.07
CA THR A 57 -4.00 -36.43 15.30
C THR A 57 -4.25 -36.26 13.81
N ILE A 58 -3.23 -35.79 13.10
CA ILE A 58 -3.21 -35.67 11.64
C ILE A 58 -2.11 -36.54 11.05
N SER A 59 -2.19 -36.79 9.74
CA SER A 59 -1.03 -37.31 9.01
C SER A 59 0.09 -36.28 9.04
N ALA A 60 1.34 -36.75 9.16
CA ALA A 60 2.51 -35.87 9.19
C ALA A 60 2.47 -34.90 8.00
N THR A 61 2.37 -33.61 8.28
CA THR A 61 2.17 -32.56 7.28
C THR A 61 3.15 -31.41 7.52
N SER A 62 3.69 -30.85 6.44
CA SER A 62 4.48 -29.62 6.52
C SER A 62 3.54 -28.43 6.69
N LEU A 63 3.70 -27.71 7.78
CA LEU A 63 3.04 -26.43 8.04
C LEU A 63 3.97 -25.23 7.83
N VAL A 64 5.14 -25.44 7.20
CA VAL A 64 6.02 -24.34 6.78
C VAL A 64 5.26 -23.42 5.81
N GLY A 65 5.25 -22.13 6.11
CA GLY A 65 4.50 -21.08 5.43
C GLY A 65 3.00 -21.09 5.68
N GLN A 66 2.49 -21.96 6.57
CA GLN A 66 1.07 -22.11 6.86
C GLN A 66 0.69 -21.50 8.22
N HIS A 67 -0.59 -21.17 8.35
CA HIS A 67 -1.16 -20.58 9.55
C HIS A 67 -2.30 -21.44 10.04
N VAL A 68 -2.31 -21.75 11.33
CA VAL A 68 -3.34 -22.55 11.99
C VAL A 68 -4.39 -21.63 12.56
N TYR A 69 -5.65 -21.90 12.24
CA TYR A 69 -6.82 -21.15 12.67
C TYR A 69 -7.70 -22.01 13.57
N VAL A 70 -8.18 -21.42 14.67
CA VAL A 70 -9.09 -22.09 15.60
C VAL A 70 -10.09 -21.07 16.13
N TRP A 71 -11.38 -21.40 16.07
CA TRP A 71 -12.38 -20.66 16.84
C TRP A 71 -12.36 -21.12 18.28
N MET A 72 -12.17 -20.20 19.22
CA MET A 72 -12.10 -20.49 20.65
C MET A 72 -13.03 -19.55 21.43
N LEU A 73 -13.73 -20.13 22.41
CA LEU A 73 -14.60 -19.41 23.35
C LEU A 73 -14.30 -19.88 24.77
N CYS A 74 -14.26 -18.95 25.70
CA CYS A 74 -14.28 -19.26 27.12
C CYS A 74 -15.36 -18.44 27.84
N ASN A 75 -16.30 -19.12 28.50
CA ASN A 75 -17.34 -18.49 29.32
C ASN A 75 -16.81 -18.09 30.71
N GLY A 76 -15.69 -18.68 31.14
CA GLY A 76 -14.92 -18.22 32.30
C GLY A 76 -13.93 -17.11 31.92
N ARG A 77 -13.14 -16.66 32.88
CA ARG A 77 -12.02 -15.75 32.60
C ARG A 77 -10.75 -16.56 32.31
N VAL A 78 -10.27 -16.48 31.07
CA VAL A 78 -8.90 -16.92 30.71
C VAL A 78 -7.86 -15.98 31.32
N ASP A 79 -6.64 -16.46 31.49
CA ASP A 79 -5.49 -15.63 31.87
C ASP A 79 -5.15 -14.60 30.75
N THR A 80 -4.18 -13.73 30.99
CA THR A 80 -3.66 -12.81 29.96
C THR A 80 -2.92 -13.56 28.85
N LYS A 81 -2.75 -12.93 27.69
CA LYS A 81 -2.00 -13.52 26.56
C LYS A 81 -0.58 -13.87 26.99
N ALA A 82 0.10 -12.98 27.72
CA ALA A 82 1.46 -13.21 28.21
C ALA A 82 1.58 -14.43 29.15
N ASN A 83 0.50 -14.76 29.89
CA ASN A 83 0.45 -15.92 30.78
C ASN A 83 -0.15 -17.17 30.12
N GLY A 84 -0.46 -17.10 28.83
CA GLY A 84 -0.98 -18.18 28.00
C GLY A 84 -2.46 -18.46 28.18
N GLY A 85 -3.31 -17.43 28.19
CA GLY A 85 -4.77 -17.57 28.27
C GLY A 85 -5.35 -18.56 27.26
N TYR A 86 -5.30 -18.24 25.97
CA TYR A 86 -5.62 -19.12 24.84
C TYR A 86 -4.35 -19.60 24.16
N ARG A 87 -4.29 -20.88 23.79
CA ARG A 87 -3.09 -21.49 23.19
C ARG A 87 -3.43 -22.44 22.06
N ILE A 88 -2.58 -22.39 21.03
CA ILE A 88 -2.47 -23.42 20.00
C ILE A 88 -1.15 -24.15 20.25
N VAL A 89 -1.18 -25.48 20.17
CA VAL A 89 -0.01 -26.34 20.41
C VAL A 89 0.24 -27.20 19.17
N LEU A 90 1.43 -27.13 18.59
CA LEU A 90 1.78 -27.91 17.39
C LEU A 90 2.82 -28.96 17.76
N TYR A 91 2.56 -30.21 17.39
CA TYR A 91 3.42 -31.33 17.74
C TYR A 91 4.09 -31.89 16.50
N THR A 92 5.40 -32.09 16.58
CA THR A 92 6.11 -33.03 15.70
C THR A 92 5.84 -34.46 16.17
N ASP A 93 5.89 -34.67 17.48
CA ASP A 93 5.51 -35.90 18.17
C ASP A 93 5.22 -35.61 19.65
N ALA A 94 4.92 -36.64 20.45
CA ALA A 94 4.55 -36.49 21.87
C ALA A 94 5.66 -35.87 22.77
N SER A 95 6.92 -35.88 22.33
CA SER A 95 8.08 -35.32 23.06
C SER A 95 8.59 -34.02 22.47
N ASN A 96 8.11 -33.63 21.28
CA ASN A 96 8.60 -32.49 20.52
C ASN A 96 7.42 -31.60 20.07
N TYR A 97 7.21 -30.46 20.73
CA TYR A 97 6.09 -29.57 20.45
C TYR A 97 6.36 -28.11 20.79
N ALA A 98 5.67 -27.22 20.07
CA ALA A 98 5.66 -25.79 20.24
C ALA A 98 4.29 -25.31 20.74
N THR A 99 4.28 -24.36 21.66
CA THR A 99 3.07 -23.72 22.20
C THR A 99 3.08 -22.24 21.85
N PHE A 100 1.96 -21.77 21.30
CA PHE A 100 1.75 -20.39 20.89
C PHE A 100 0.68 -19.76 21.75
N TYR A 101 0.99 -18.65 22.42
CA TYR A 101 0.01 -17.91 23.22
C TYR A 101 -0.74 -16.93 22.32
N VAL A 102 -1.89 -17.37 21.81
CA VAL A 102 -2.62 -16.69 20.73
C VAL A 102 -3.60 -15.63 21.23
N GLY A 103 -3.97 -15.66 22.51
CA GLY A 103 -4.84 -14.64 23.10
C GLY A 103 -4.98 -14.77 24.61
N GLY A 104 -5.77 -13.87 25.20
CA GLY A 104 -6.10 -13.82 26.62
C GLY A 104 -7.11 -12.72 26.92
N ASN A 105 -7.48 -12.54 28.19
CA ASN A 105 -8.53 -11.59 28.59
C ASN A 105 -8.21 -10.11 28.33
N ASP A 106 -6.93 -9.81 28.07
CA ASP A 106 -6.36 -8.51 27.77
C ASP A 106 -6.33 -8.20 26.27
N THR A 107 -6.52 -9.21 25.42
CA THR A 107 -6.45 -9.08 23.95
C THR A 107 -7.75 -9.46 23.25
N HIS A 108 -8.60 -10.25 23.89
CA HIS A 108 -9.86 -10.75 23.32
C HIS A 108 -10.97 -10.69 24.37
N GLY A 109 -12.17 -10.34 23.92
CA GLY A 109 -13.35 -10.20 24.76
C GLY A 109 -14.10 -11.51 25.01
N ASN A 110 -15.29 -11.38 25.59
CA ASN A 110 -16.24 -12.49 25.70
C ASN A 110 -16.78 -12.83 24.30
N GLY A 111 -16.99 -14.12 24.03
CA GLY A 111 -17.51 -14.61 22.75
C GLY A 111 -16.53 -15.53 22.02
N TRP A 112 -16.95 -15.98 20.83
CA TRP A 112 -16.10 -16.73 19.92
C TRP A 112 -15.06 -15.81 19.30
N ASN A 113 -13.80 -16.22 19.35
CA ASN A 113 -12.68 -15.50 18.76
C ASN A 113 -11.97 -16.43 17.78
N LEU A 114 -11.69 -15.95 16.57
CA LEU A 114 -10.80 -16.65 15.66
C LEU A 114 -9.37 -16.33 16.05
N LEU A 115 -8.63 -17.36 16.44
CA LEU A 115 -7.25 -17.24 16.86
C LEU A 115 -6.35 -17.93 15.85
N CYS A 116 -5.21 -17.30 15.56
CA CYS A 116 -4.32 -17.73 14.49
C CYS A 116 -2.85 -17.62 14.88
N CYS A 117 -2.04 -18.60 14.46
CA CYS A 117 -0.58 -18.55 14.52
C CYS A 117 0.06 -19.21 13.29
N SER A 118 1.23 -18.73 12.87
CA SER A 118 2.09 -19.40 11.91
C SER A 118 2.90 -20.49 12.60
N ALA A 119 3.10 -21.63 11.93
CA ALA A 119 4.00 -22.67 12.43
C ALA A 119 5.49 -22.24 12.39
N ASP A 120 5.84 -21.24 11.59
CA ASP A 120 7.20 -20.69 11.49
C ASP A 120 7.47 -19.57 12.51
N ALA A 121 6.43 -19.10 13.21
CA ALA A 121 6.62 -18.09 14.24
C ALA A 121 7.44 -18.65 15.40
N THR A 122 8.20 -17.79 16.08
CA THR A 122 8.89 -18.16 17.31
C THR A 122 7.88 -18.62 18.36
N PRO A 123 7.93 -19.87 18.85
CA PRO A 123 6.99 -20.36 19.86
C PRO A 123 7.13 -19.59 21.16
N THR A 124 6.01 -19.40 21.88
CA THR A 124 6.05 -18.79 23.21
C THR A 124 6.64 -19.75 24.25
N ALA A 125 6.42 -21.05 24.07
CA ALA A 125 7.08 -22.11 24.82
C ALA A 125 7.32 -23.31 23.91
N GLN A 126 8.35 -24.10 24.20
CA GLN A 126 8.70 -25.29 23.42
C GLN A 126 9.21 -26.40 24.34
N VAL A 127 8.87 -27.65 24.00
CA VAL A 127 9.44 -28.86 24.58
C VAL A 127 10.11 -29.66 23.49
N GLY A 128 11.33 -30.13 23.74
CA GLY A 128 12.13 -30.82 22.73
C GLY A 128 12.48 -29.92 21.54
N THR A 129 12.58 -30.51 20.36
CA THR A 129 12.88 -29.81 19.09
C THR A 129 11.66 -29.88 18.17
N PHE A 130 10.87 -28.81 18.15
CA PHE A 130 9.75 -28.71 17.22
C PHE A 130 10.22 -28.54 15.78
N ASN A 131 9.61 -29.29 14.86
CA ASN A 131 9.83 -29.20 13.42
C ASN A 131 8.50 -28.89 12.70
N PRO A 132 8.32 -27.68 12.15
CA PRO A 132 7.10 -27.31 11.42
C PRO A 132 6.93 -28.06 10.09
N ALA A 133 7.98 -28.69 9.55
CA ALA A 133 7.90 -29.47 8.32
C ALA A 133 7.26 -30.86 8.49
N SER A 134 6.97 -31.28 9.73
CA SER A 134 6.44 -32.62 10.02
C SER A 134 5.50 -32.61 11.23
N VAL A 135 4.48 -31.76 11.20
CA VAL A 135 3.47 -31.67 12.27
C VAL A 135 2.52 -32.86 12.19
N THR A 136 2.32 -33.55 13.32
CA THR A 136 1.48 -34.75 13.45
C THR A 136 0.26 -34.55 14.35
N MET A 137 0.25 -33.50 15.18
CA MET A 137 -0.91 -33.17 16.01
C MET A 137 -1.08 -31.66 16.14
N ILE A 138 -2.34 -31.21 16.14
CA ILE A 138 -2.72 -29.81 16.42
C ILE A 138 -3.56 -29.82 17.68
N GLY A 139 -3.09 -29.09 18.68
CA GLY A 139 -3.62 -29.04 20.03
C GLY A 139 -4.16 -27.68 20.42
N ILE A 140 -5.09 -27.71 21.36
CA ILE A 140 -5.81 -26.56 21.89
C ILE A 140 -5.68 -26.61 23.41
N GLN A 141 -5.32 -25.49 24.00
CA GLN A 141 -5.19 -25.38 25.45
C GLN A 141 -5.69 -24.04 25.94
N PHE A 142 -6.34 -24.09 27.10
CA PHE A 142 -6.78 -22.92 27.85
C PHE A 142 -6.06 -22.88 29.19
N LYS A 143 -5.79 -21.66 29.67
CA LYS A 143 -5.44 -21.38 31.05
C LYS A 143 -6.49 -20.44 31.62
N THR A 144 -7.35 -20.96 32.48
CA THR A 144 -8.36 -20.16 33.18
C THR A 144 -7.81 -19.69 34.52
N ILE A 145 -8.25 -18.51 34.97
CA ILE A 145 -8.00 -18.02 36.34
C ILE A 145 -9.23 -18.16 37.23
N THR A 146 -10.33 -18.63 36.66
CA THR A 146 -11.60 -18.86 37.33
C THR A 146 -11.76 -20.33 37.69
N THR A 147 -12.28 -20.60 38.87
CA THR A 147 -12.59 -21.97 39.29
C THR A 147 -13.73 -22.52 38.44
N ALA A 148 -13.59 -23.74 37.92
CA ALA A 148 -14.65 -24.39 37.15
C ALA A 148 -15.90 -24.58 38.03
N THR A 149 -17.07 -24.21 37.49
CA THR A 149 -18.35 -24.32 38.22
C THR A 149 -18.85 -25.76 38.20
N LYS A 150 -19.49 -26.19 39.29
CA LYS A 150 -20.17 -27.49 39.39
C LYS A 150 -21.69 -27.31 39.34
N GLN A 151 -22.37 -28.22 38.66
CA GLN A 151 -23.81 -28.46 38.84
C GLN A 151 -23.98 -29.85 39.47
N GLY A 152 -24.23 -29.88 40.78
CA GLY A 152 -24.16 -31.12 41.55
C GLY A 152 -22.73 -31.65 41.63
N GLN A 153 -22.50 -32.90 41.21
CA GLN A 153 -21.17 -33.53 41.17
C GLN A 153 -20.44 -33.38 39.84
N THR A 154 -21.07 -32.74 38.85
CA THR A 154 -20.54 -32.62 37.48
C THR A 154 -20.01 -31.22 37.23
N TYR A 155 -18.82 -31.12 36.65
CA TYR A 155 -18.27 -29.83 36.20
C TYR A 155 -18.96 -29.37 34.91
N ILE A 156 -19.25 -28.07 34.83
CA ILE A 156 -19.86 -27.42 33.68
C ILE A 156 -18.74 -26.98 32.72
N GLN A 157 -18.94 -27.20 31.42
CA GLN A 157 -18.00 -26.78 30.39
C GLN A 157 -17.91 -25.25 30.34
N ASN A 158 -16.68 -24.76 30.31
CA ASN A 158 -16.39 -23.32 30.28
C ASN A 158 -15.42 -22.94 29.16
N CYS A 159 -14.80 -23.90 28.48
CA CYS A 159 -13.94 -23.69 27.33
C CYS A 159 -14.46 -24.50 26.14
N PHE A 160 -14.53 -23.86 24.99
CA PHE A 160 -15.14 -24.38 23.77
C PHE A 160 -14.22 -24.07 22.61
N TRP A 161 -14.14 -24.98 21.65
CA TRP A 161 -13.45 -24.74 20.39
C TRP A 161 -14.18 -25.40 19.25
N ASP A 162 -14.01 -24.81 18.09
CA ASP A 162 -14.71 -25.19 16.89
C ASP A 162 -13.81 -24.91 15.68
N ALA A 163 -14.07 -25.61 14.58
CA ALA A 163 -13.42 -25.51 13.29
C ALA A 163 -11.90 -25.20 13.34
N VAL A 164 -11.10 -26.26 13.37
CA VAL A 164 -9.64 -26.22 13.32
C VAL A 164 -9.19 -26.36 11.88
N ARG A 165 -8.38 -25.41 11.40
CA ARG A 165 -7.88 -25.37 10.03
C ARG A 165 -6.42 -24.98 9.96
N TYR A 166 -5.79 -25.24 8.83
CA TYR A 166 -4.56 -24.53 8.47
C TYR A 166 -4.59 -24.08 7.01
N GLY A 167 -3.97 -22.94 6.71
CA GLY A 167 -3.95 -22.37 5.37
C GLY A 167 -3.57 -20.90 5.35
N SER A 168 -4.06 -20.17 4.35
CA SER A 168 -3.58 -18.80 4.05
C SER A 168 -4.66 -17.74 3.85
N GLY A 169 -5.93 -18.11 3.66
CA GLY A 169 -7.02 -17.15 3.48
C GLY A 169 -8.09 -17.63 2.50
N LEU A 170 -8.61 -16.74 1.65
CA LEU A 170 -9.73 -17.00 0.73
C LEU A 170 -9.39 -16.67 -0.72
N THR A 171 -9.95 -17.44 -1.66
CA THR A 171 -10.03 -17.11 -3.08
C THR A 171 -11.47 -16.75 -3.43
N ILE A 172 -11.67 -15.60 -4.08
CA ILE A 172 -12.97 -15.01 -4.38
C ILE A 172 -13.13 -14.87 -5.88
N THR A 173 -14.21 -15.42 -6.41
CA THR A 173 -14.59 -15.32 -7.83
C THR A 173 -16.07 -14.96 -7.96
N SER A 174 -16.45 -14.39 -9.10
CA SER A 174 -17.83 -14.08 -9.46
C SER A 174 -18.04 -14.21 -10.97
N GLY A 175 -19.26 -13.97 -11.44
CA GLY A 175 -19.50 -13.75 -12.86
C GLY A 175 -18.79 -12.47 -13.36
N ALA A 176 -18.40 -12.43 -14.64
CA ALA A 176 -17.67 -11.32 -15.24
C ALA A 176 -18.36 -9.93 -15.12
N THR A 177 -19.67 -9.91 -14.90
CA THR A 177 -20.48 -8.70 -14.71
C THR A 177 -21.22 -8.69 -13.37
N ASP A 178 -20.94 -9.67 -12.51
CA ASP A 178 -21.54 -9.79 -11.19
C ASP A 178 -20.65 -9.03 -10.21
N ALA A 179 -20.88 -7.72 -10.14
CA ALA A 179 -20.17 -6.82 -9.23
C ALA A 179 -20.43 -7.19 -7.77
N ILE A 180 -19.39 -7.62 -7.04
CA ILE A 180 -19.45 -8.01 -5.63
C ILE A 180 -18.62 -7.06 -4.76
N SER A 181 -18.98 -6.97 -3.48
CA SER A 181 -18.37 -6.12 -2.47
C SER A 181 -17.77 -6.92 -1.31
N MET A 182 -17.12 -6.24 -0.36
CA MET A 182 -16.63 -6.88 0.86
C MET A 182 -17.77 -7.38 1.75
N GLU A 183 -18.96 -6.78 1.67
CA GLU A 183 -20.15 -7.27 2.37
C GLU A 183 -20.60 -8.62 1.82
N ASP A 184 -20.52 -8.84 0.50
CA ASP A 184 -20.90 -10.11 -0.11
C ASP A 184 -19.93 -11.24 0.30
N ILE A 185 -18.64 -10.92 0.40
CA ILE A 185 -17.61 -11.85 0.88
C ILE A 185 -17.85 -12.17 2.36
N PHE A 186 -18.07 -11.14 3.18
CA PHE A 186 -18.39 -11.30 4.59
C PHE A 186 -19.66 -12.15 4.78
N ALA A 187 -20.72 -11.93 4.01
CA ALA A 187 -21.96 -12.69 4.16
C ALA A 187 -21.77 -14.19 3.91
N VAL A 188 -20.89 -14.57 2.98
CA VAL A 188 -20.54 -15.99 2.77
C VAL A 188 -19.66 -16.50 3.90
N ASP A 189 -18.63 -15.76 4.30
CA ASP A 189 -17.74 -16.18 5.38
C ASP A 189 -18.47 -16.25 6.74
N ASP A 190 -19.49 -15.41 6.97
CA ASP A 190 -20.27 -15.36 8.20
C ASP A 190 -21.44 -16.35 8.24
N ASP A 191 -21.71 -17.08 7.16
CA ASP A 191 -22.73 -18.13 7.15
C ASP A 191 -22.30 -19.28 8.07
N VAL A 192 -23.20 -19.74 8.94
CA VAL A 192 -22.95 -20.82 9.92
C VAL A 192 -22.43 -22.12 9.28
N THR A 193 -22.71 -22.35 8.00
CA THR A 193 -22.17 -23.48 7.23
C THR A 193 -20.67 -23.36 7.02
N TYR A 194 -20.17 -22.15 6.82
CA TYR A 194 -18.81 -21.87 6.36
C TYR A 194 -17.90 -21.30 7.44
N LYS A 195 -18.31 -20.22 8.14
CA LYS A 195 -17.59 -19.60 9.28
C LYS A 195 -16.08 -19.74 9.24
N TYR A 196 -15.46 -19.38 8.12
CA TYR A 196 -14.00 -19.46 7.99
C TYR A 196 -13.33 -18.42 8.89
N GLY A 197 -13.98 -17.26 9.02
CA GLY A 197 -13.62 -16.14 9.89
C GLY A 197 -12.45 -15.31 9.37
N VAL A 198 -12.08 -15.45 8.11
CA VAL A 198 -11.02 -14.65 7.47
C VAL A 198 -11.50 -13.22 7.27
N VAL A 199 -12.77 -13.00 6.94
CA VAL A 199 -13.43 -11.70 6.86
C VAL A 199 -14.44 -11.60 7.98
N GLN A 200 -14.18 -10.72 8.94
CA GLN A 200 -15.08 -10.45 10.06
C GLN A 200 -15.53 -8.99 10.02
N LYS A 201 -16.65 -8.69 10.67
CA LYS A 201 -17.17 -7.32 10.73
C LYS A 201 -17.29 -6.84 12.18
N SER A 202 -16.75 -5.66 12.46
CA SER A 202 -16.78 -5.04 13.78
C SER A 202 -16.90 -3.52 13.67
N TYR A 203 -17.89 -2.94 14.35
CA TYR A 203 -18.17 -1.50 14.35
C TYR A 203 -18.15 -0.83 12.95
N GLY A 204 -18.68 -1.52 11.93
CA GLY A 204 -18.74 -1.02 10.56
C GLY A 204 -17.42 -1.10 9.78
N SER A 205 -16.38 -1.73 10.33
CA SER A 205 -15.12 -2.05 9.63
C SER A 205 -15.02 -3.56 9.38
N TYR A 206 -14.32 -3.95 8.32
CA TYR A 206 -13.93 -5.34 8.09
C TYR A 206 -12.57 -5.62 8.70
N ILE A 207 -12.47 -6.71 9.46
CA ILE A 207 -11.22 -7.22 10.02
C ILE A 207 -10.82 -8.44 9.19
N ILE A 208 -9.63 -8.41 8.60
CA ILE A 208 -9.15 -9.45 7.70
C ILE A 208 -8.05 -10.26 8.39
N GLN A 209 -8.32 -11.53 8.66
CA GLN A 209 -7.39 -12.47 9.26
C GLN A 209 -6.84 -13.44 8.21
N GLY A 210 -6.14 -12.92 7.21
CA GLY A 210 -5.49 -13.72 6.16
C GLY A 210 -5.36 -12.97 4.83
N LYS A 211 -5.11 -13.72 3.76
CA LYS A 211 -4.99 -13.19 2.39
C LYS A 211 -6.30 -13.33 1.62
N LEU A 212 -6.69 -12.28 0.90
CA LEU A 212 -7.79 -12.34 -0.06
C LEU A 212 -7.25 -12.32 -1.48
N ILE A 213 -7.61 -13.34 -2.26
CA ILE A 213 -7.23 -13.48 -3.67
C ILE A 213 -8.47 -13.26 -4.53
N PHE A 214 -8.47 -12.25 -5.38
CA PHE A 214 -9.56 -11.88 -6.27
C PHE A 214 -9.30 -12.40 -7.68
N GLY A 215 -10.11 -13.36 -8.13
CA GLY A 215 -9.97 -14.05 -9.41
C GLY A 215 -9.28 -15.41 -9.29
N GLY A 216 -8.78 -15.93 -10.41
CA GLY A 216 -8.22 -17.28 -10.51
C GLY A 216 -7.13 -17.37 -11.58
N THR A 217 -6.48 -18.53 -11.70
CA THR A 217 -5.47 -18.80 -12.74
C THR A 217 -6.05 -19.35 -14.04
N GLY A 218 -7.30 -19.82 -14.04
CA GLY A 218 -7.96 -20.48 -15.17
C GLY A 218 -8.93 -19.56 -15.90
N SER A 219 -10.17 -20.00 -16.08
CA SER A 219 -11.25 -19.23 -16.73
C SER A 219 -12.14 -18.50 -15.73
N GLU A 220 -11.83 -18.57 -14.44
CA GLU A 220 -12.59 -17.92 -13.39
C GLU A 220 -12.55 -16.39 -13.57
N SER A 221 -13.69 -15.75 -13.33
CA SER A 221 -13.84 -14.30 -13.42
C SER A 221 -14.05 -13.68 -12.05
N ILE A 222 -13.91 -12.37 -11.98
CA ILE A 222 -14.21 -11.55 -10.80
C ILE A 222 -14.54 -10.13 -11.25
N ASP A 223 -15.60 -9.55 -10.69
CA ASP A 223 -15.86 -8.11 -10.71
C ASP A 223 -16.02 -7.63 -9.27
N PHE A 224 -14.92 -7.19 -8.67
CA PHE A 224 -14.92 -6.67 -7.31
C PHE A 224 -15.04 -5.14 -7.35
N VAL A 225 -16.04 -4.61 -6.66
CA VAL A 225 -16.31 -3.17 -6.56
C VAL A 225 -16.68 -2.83 -5.12
N ASP A 226 -15.91 -1.96 -4.49
CA ASP A 226 -16.25 -1.47 -3.15
C ASP A 226 -15.92 0.01 -2.96
N SER A 227 -16.59 0.66 -2.02
CA SER A 227 -16.43 2.10 -1.73
C SER A 227 -16.79 2.41 -0.28
N ASN A 228 -16.17 3.45 0.28
CA ASN A 228 -16.42 3.92 1.65
C ASN A 228 -16.28 2.85 2.76
N GLN A 229 -15.45 1.83 2.55
CA GLN A 229 -15.16 0.82 3.57
C GLN A 229 -13.90 1.11 4.34
N ILE A 230 -13.85 0.58 5.57
CA ILE A 230 -12.63 0.50 6.36
C ILE A 230 -12.26 -0.98 6.50
N VAL A 231 -11.05 -1.33 6.08
CA VAL A 231 -10.48 -2.67 6.13
C VAL A 231 -9.26 -2.64 7.04
N ILE A 232 -9.26 -3.50 8.05
CA ILE A 232 -8.24 -3.56 9.09
C ILE A 232 -7.56 -4.93 9.06
N PHE A 233 -6.24 -4.93 8.96
CA PHE A 233 -5.41 -6.11 9.17
C PHE A 233 -4.89 -6.08 10.61
N PRO A 234 -5.26 -7.04 11.48
CA PRO A 234 -4.95 -6.96 12.90
C PRO A 234 -3.45 -7.21 13.17
N ASP A 235 -2.92 -6.51 14.18
CA ASP A 235 -1.53 -6.70 14.61
C ASP A 235 -1.37 -8.03 15.37
N ASN A 236 -1.07 -9.10 14.64
CA ASN A 236 -0.79 -10.40 15.21
C ASN A 236 0.70 -10.72 15.09
N PRO A 237 1.50 -10.65 16.17
CA PRO A 237 2.93 -10.92 16.10
C PRO A 237 3.26 -12.40 15.80
N LEU A 238 2.27 -13.30 15.86
CA LEU A 238 2.44 -14.72 15.61
C LEU A 238 2.14 -15.13 14.17
N VAL A 239 1.94 -14.18 13.24
CA VAL A 239 1.83 -14.48 11.81
C VAL A 239 3.04 -13.92 11.05
N SER A 240 3.36 -14.54 9.91
CA SER A 240 4.38 -14.05 8.99
C SER A 240 3.99 -12.69 8.39
N ASP A 241 4.99 -11.91 7.96
CA ASP A 241 4.75 -10.57 7.40
C ASP A 241 3.99 -10.64 6.05
N THR A 242 4.10 -11.74 5.32
CA THR A 242 3.41 -11.99 4.05
C THR A 242 1.99 -12.59 4.20
N PHE A 243 1.50 -12.70 5.44
CA PHE A 243 0.22 -13.34 5.75
C PHE A 243 -0.98 -12.54 5.25
N TYR A 244 -0.95 -11.23 5.51
CA TYR A 244 -2.02 -10.33 5.11
C TYR A 244 -1.80 -9.83 3.69
N GLY A 245 -2.88 -9.70 2.93
CA GLY A 245 -2.80 -8.99 1.67
C GLY A 245 -4.00 -9.18 0.78
N PHE A 246 -4.06 -8.32 -0.23
CA PHE A 246 -5.02 -8.36 -1.32
C PHE A 246 -4.27 -8.65 -2.61
N VAL A 247 -4.65 -9.72 -3.30
CA VAL A 247 -4.01 -10.15 -4.54
C VAL A 247 -5.05 -10.20 -5.65
N VAL A 248 -4.82 -9.46 -6.73
CA VAL A 248 -5.59 -9.63 -7.96
C VAL A 248 -4.91 -10.68 -8.83
N GLN A 249 -5.61 -11.78 -9.05
CA GLN A 249 -5.12 -12.91 -9.82
C GLN A 249 -5.96 -13.07 -11.09
N ALA A 250 -5.30 -12.93 -12.24
CA ALA A 250 -5.94 -12.98 -13.54
C ALA A 250 -5.38 -14.12 -14.39
N GLY A 251 -6.29 -15.00 -14.83
CA GLY A 251 -6.07 -16.02 -15.85
C GLY A 251 -6.62 -15.56 -17.20
N SER A 252 -7.45 -16.40 -17.82
CA SER A 252 -8.18 -16.12 -19.06
C SER A 252 -9.59 -15.55 -18.86
N GLY A 253 -10.13 -15.61 -17.64
CA GLY A 253 -11.41 -15.00 -17.28
C GLY A 253 -11.34 -13.48 -17.17
N THR A 254 -12.49 -12.83 -16.98
CA THR A 254 -12.54 -11.37 -16.77
C THR A 254 -12.17 -11.03 -15.33
N THR A 255 -11.12 -10.23 -15.14
CA THR A 255 -10.65 -9.80 -13.81
C THR A 255 -10.75 -8.29 -13.67
N ASN A 256 -11.70 -7.87 -12.86
CA ASN A 256 -12.06 -6.49 -12.61
C ASN A 256 -11.96 -6.19 -11.11
N PHE A 257 -11.23 -5.14 -10.75
CA PHE A 257 -11.04 -4.70 -9.38
C PHE A 257 -11.15 -3.18 -9.28
N THR A 258 -12.13 -2.69 -8.51
CA THR A 258 -12.40 -1.25 -8.36
C THR A 258 -12.58 -0.90 -6.88
N LEU A 259 -11.86 0.11 -6.43
CA LEU A 259 -12.03 0.75 -5.11
C LEU A 259 -12.39 2.21 -5.29
N GLY A 260 -13.48 2.64 -4.67
CA GLY A 260 -14.00 4.00 -4.74
C GLY A 260 -14.72 4.33 -6.05
N VAL A 261 -14.89 5.63 -6.30
CA VAL A 261 -15.69 6.17 -7.41
C VAL A 261 -14.92 7.27 -8.13
N LYS A 262 -14.91 7.23 -9.45
CA LYS A 262 -14.34 8.29 -10.30
C LYS A 262 -15.35 9.41 -10.56
N SER A 263 -14.91 10.64 -10.39
CA SER A 263 -15.65 11.86 -10.75
C SER A 263 -14.75 12.75 -11.62
N GLY A 264 -14.95 12.70 -12.94
CA GLY A 264 -14.05 13.37 -13.89
C GLY A 264 -12.65 12.76 -13.86
N THR A 265 -11.63 13.57 -13.55
CA THR A 265 -10.23 13.13 -13.36
C THR A 265 -9.87 12.83 -11.91
N VAL A 266 -10.84 12.89 -11.01
CA VAL A 266 -10.63 12.78 -9.56
C VAL A 266 -11.22 11.48 -9.02
N GLY A 267 -10.50 10.82 -8.10
CA GLY A 267 -11.00 9.71 -7.31
C GLY A 267 -11.67 10.16 -6.01
N THR A 268 -12.81 9.56 -5.66
CA THR A 268 -13.63 9.90 -4.49
C THR A 268 -14.19 8.64 -3.81
N SER A 269 -14.73 8.76 -2.60
CA SER A 269 -15.40 7.66 -1.88
C SER A 269 -14.58 6.37 -1.77
N GLY A 270 -13.25 6.51 -1.66
CA GLY A 270 -12.36 5.36 -1.58
C GLY A 270 -12.49 4.57 -0.29
N CYS A 271 -11.80 3.45 -0.27
CA CYS A 271 -11.69 2.59 0.90
C CYS A 271 -10.42 2.93 1.68
N ILE A 272 -10.44 2.67 2.99
CA ILE A 272 -9.29 2.81 3.87
C ILE A 272 -8.81 1.41 4.24
N PHE A 273 -7.57 1.09 3.89
CA PHE A 273 -6.89 -0.13 4.30
C PHE A 273 -5.81 0.24 5.32
N LYS A 274 -5.80 -0.46 6.46
CA LYS A 274 -4.86 -0.14 7.54
C LYS A 274 -4.39 -1.38 8.29
N ALA A 275 -3.10 -1.43 8.57
CA ALA A 275 -2.56 -2.28 9.64
C ALA A 275 -2.09 -1.40 10.82
N PRO A 276 -2.69 -1.50 12.02
CA PRO A 276 -2.50 -0.52 13.08
C PRO A 276 -1.24 -0.71 13.94
N GLY A 277 -0.49 -1.79 13.76
CA GLY A 277 0.66 -2.14 14.61
C GLY A 277 1.90 -2.51 13.81
N THR A 278 2.60 -3.56 14.23
CA THR A 278 3.90 -3.92 13.65
C THR A 278 3.80 -4.72 12.35
N LYS A 279 2.65 -5.33 12.09
CA LYS A 279 2.41 -6.10 10.86
C LYS A 279 1.95 -5.19 9.74
N THR A 280 2.35 -5.52 8.52
CA THR A 280 1.93 -4.88 7.28
C THR A 280 1.02 -5.80 6.48
N TYR A 281 0.54 -5.33 5.32
CA TYR A 281 -0.22 -6.13 4.35
C TYR A 281 0.20 -5.80 2.94
N ASP A 282 0.36 -6.81 2.09
CA ASP A 282 0.73 -6.57 0.69
C ASP A 282 -0.51 -6.25 -0.16
N LEU A 283 -0.35 -5.33 -1.12
CA LEU A 283 -1.36 -5.05 -2.14
C LEU A 283 -0.76 -5.38 -3.51
N ASN A 284 -1.06 -6.57 -4.02
CA ASN A 284 -0.55 -7.03 -5.30
C ASN A 284 -1.64 -6.97 -6.38
N LEU A 285 -1.56 -5.94 -7.21
CA LEU A 285 -2.44 -5.69 -8.34
C LEU A 285 -1.71 -5.85 -9.69
N GLY A 286 -0.44 -6.27 -9.66
CA GLY A 286 0.50 -6.22 -10.78
C GLY A 286 0.28 -7.23 -11.90
N ASN A 287 -0.71 -8.13 -11.80
CA ASN A 287 -0.90 -9.17 -12.81
C ASN A 287 -1.30 -8.58 -14.17
N ASN A 288 -0.46 -8.75 -15.19
CA ASN A 288 -0.64 -8.16 -16.52
C ASN A 288 -1.92 -8.57 -17.26
N ASN A 289 -2.57 -9.68 -16.87
CA ASN A 289 -3.78 -10.19 -17.51
C ASN A 289 -5.07 -9.58 -16.96
N ASN A 290 -5.00 -8.70 -15.96
CA ASN A 290 -6.21 -8.05 -15.45
C ASN A 290 -6.90 -7.19 -16.53
N ASN A 291 -8.23 -7.05 -16.48
CA ASN A 291 -8.98 -6.23 -17.42
C ASN A 291 -9.21 -4.80 -16.90
N LYS A 292 -9.34 -4.65 -15.58
CA LYS A 292 -9.62 -3.38 -14.90
C LYS A 292 -9.01 -3.41 -13.51
N VAL A 293 -8.24 -2.38 -13.18
CA VAL A 293 -7.74 -2.13 -11.82
C VAL A 293 -7.84 -0.63 -11.58
N GLN A 294 -8.76 -0.22 -10.72
CA GLN A 294 -9.12 1.17 -10.54
C GLN A 294 -9.11 1.51 -9.06
N LEU A 295 -8.20 2.39 -8.66
CA LEU A 295 -8.10 2.87 -7.29
C LEU A 295 -8.47 4.34 -7.24
N TYR A 296 -9.56 4.68 -6.54
CA TYR A 296 -10.10 6.03 -6.49
C TYR A 296 -10.24 6.48 -5.04
N GLY A 297 -9.60 7.60 -4.68
CA GLY A 297 -9.78 8.24 -3.38
C GLY A 297 -9.41 7.37 -2.17
N SER A 298 -8.66 6.29 -2.38
CA SER A 298 -8.42 5.25 -1.36
C SER A 298 -7.14 5.53 -0.58
N SER A 299 -7.10 5.09 0.68
CA SER A 299 -5.94 5.29 1.56
C SER A 299 -5.39 3.95 2.03
N PHE A 300 -4.09 3.75 1.85
CA PHE A 300 -3.35 2.56 2.23
C PHE A 300 -2.34 2.94 3.31
N VAL A 301 -2.59 2.53 4.56
CA VAL A 301 -1.80 2.90 5.73
C VAL A 301 -1.08 1.69 6.28
N ASN A 302 0.24 1.76 6.44
CA ASN A 302 1.08 0.63 6.88
C ASN A 302 0.94 -0.58 5.96
N ALA A 303 0.92 -0.32 4.65
CA ALA A 303 0.96 -1.36 3.64
C ALA A 303 2.40 -1.89 3.54
N GLY A 304 2.57 -3.15 3.21
CA GLY A 304 3.87 -3.68 2.80
C GLY A 304 4.18 -3.20 1.39
N LEU A 305 4.55 -4.12 0.51
CA LEU A 305 4.76 -3.79 -0.88
C LEU A 305 3.44 -3.57 -1.61
N VAL A 306 3.31 -2.43 -2.28
CA VAL A 306 2.20 -2.17 -3.22
C VAL A 306 2.70 -2.35 -4.64
N THR A 307 2.12 -3.29 -5.38
CA THR A 307 2.43 -3.51 -6.79
C THR A 307 1.24 -3.11 -7.65
N LEU A 308 1.40 -2.07 -8.47
CA LEU A 308 0.38 -1.60 -9.41
C LEU A 308 0.53 -2.30 -10.78
N PRO A 309 -0.55 -2.38 -11.59
CA PRO A 309 -0.48 -3.00 -12.91
C PRO A 309 0.20 -2.10 -13.94
N LEU A 310 0.71 -2.71 -15.02
CA LEU A 310 1.15 -1.97 -16.21
C LEU A 310 0.03 -1.12 -16.80
N SER A 311 0.39 -0.05 -17.53
CA SER A 311 -0.56 0.78 -18.28
C SER A 311 -1.51 -0.06 -19.13
N GLY A 312 -2.77 0.40 -19.20
CA GLY A 312 -3.81 -0.23 -19.97
C GLY A 312 -5.12 0.53 -19.85
N ALA A 313 -6.06 0.25 -20.75
CA ALA A 313 -7.40 0.79 -20.62
C ALA A 313 -8.00 0.33 -19.28
N ASN A 314 -8.58 1.27 -18.52
CA ASN A 314 -9.19 1.01 -17.20
C ASN A 314 -8.20 0.56 -16.11
N ARG A 315 -6.94 0.98 -16.19
CA ARG A 315 -5.92 0.81 -15.15
C ARG A 315 -5.43 2.16 -14.67
N GLU A 316 -5.88 2.59 -13.49
CA GLU A 316 -5.61 3.93 -12.99
C GLU A 316 -5.71 4.04 -11.47
N VAL A 317 -4.91 4.95 -10.91
CA VAL A 317 -4.85 5.31 -9.50
C VAL A 317 -5.05 6.82 -9.39
N LEU A 318 -6.18 7.26 -8.85
CA LEU A 318 -6.55 8.67 -8.74
C LEU A 318 -6.80 9.04 -7.29
N ASN A 319 -6.18 10.13 -6.82
CA ASN A 319 -6.39 10.68 -5.48
C ASN A 319 -6.18 9.68 -4.34
N CYS A 320 -5.24 8.76 -4.50
CA CYS A 320 -4.94 7.77 -3.47
C CYS A 320 -3.84 8.29 -2.53
N SER A 321 -3.77 7.72 -1.33
CA SER A 321 -2.72 7.99 -0.36
C SER A 321 -2.05 6.69 0.05
N PHE A 322 -0.72 6.65 0.00
CA PHE A 322 0.10 5.56 0.50
C PHE A 322 0.93 6.12 1.65
N ASN A 323 0.65 5.67 2.87
CA ASN A 323 1.20 6.24 4.10
C ASN A 323 1.90 5.13 4.88
N THR A 324 3.19 5.31 5.15
CA THR A 324 4.03 4.30 5.83
C THR A 324 4.00 2.98 5.07
N SER A 325 4.19 3.02 3.74
CA SER A 325 4.30 1.80 2.94
C SER A 325 5.76 1.36 2.79
N ASP A 326 6.02 0.06 2.65
CA ASP A 326 7.37 -0.43 2.29
C ASP A 326 7.82 0.11 0.93
N GLY A 327 6.87 0.33 0.02
CA GLY A 327 7.08 1.04 -1.24
C GLY A 327 5.96 0.78 -2.25
N VAL A 328 5.90 1.63 -3.27
CA VAL A 328 4.91 1.51 -4.37
C VAL A 328 5.63 1.28 -5.70
N ILE A 329 5.44 0.10 -6.28
CA ILE A 329 5.87 -0.20 -7.66
C ILE A 329 4.77 0.28 -8.60
N VAL A 330 4.96 1.47 -9.17
CA VAL A 330 4.01 2.07 -10.13
C VAL A 330 4.15 1.43 -11.50
N SER A 331 5.38 1.05 -11.87
CA SER A 331 5.72 0.63 -13.22
C SER A 331 5.25 1.65 -14.27
N THR A 332 4.30 1.31 -15.15
CA THR A 332 3.71 2.24 -16.12
C THR A 332 2.25 2.61 -15.80
N CYS A 333 1.71 2.28 -14.63
CA CYS A 333 0.33 2.60 -14.25
C CYS A 333 0.07 4.11 -14.28
N LEU A 334 -1.13 4.52 -14.70
CA LEU A 334 -1.58 5.92 -14.58
C LEU A 334 -1.81 6.25 -13.10
N MET A 335 -1.05 7.19 -12.56
CA MET A 335 -1.16 7.62 -11.16
C MET A 335 -1.23 9.15 -11.08
N LEU A 336 -2.38 9.67 -10.64
CA LEU A 336 -2.64 11.10 -10.59
C LEU A 336 -3.09 11.54 -9.20
N ASN A 337 -2.74 12.78 -8.82
CA ASN A 337 -3.24 13.45 -7.62
C ASN A 337 -3.02 12.67 -6.31
N SER A 338 -2.00 11.80 -6.28
CA SER A 338 -1.80 10.84 -5.19
C SER A 338 -0.67 11.26 -4.25
N ASN A 339 -0.77 10.87 -2.99
CA ASN A 339 0.22 11.20 -1.95
C ASN A 339 1.02 9.96 -1.54
N ILE A 340 2.33 10.12 -1.42
CA ILE A 340 3.27 9.12 -0.92
C ILE A 340 3.95 9.71 0.32
N ILE A 341 3.66 9.14 1.48
CA ILE A 341 3.96 9.76 2.77
C ILE A 341 4.72 8.78 3.65
N SER A 342 5.91 9.20 4.11
CA SER A 342 6.68 8.50 5.14
C SER A 342 6.89 7.02 4.86
N ALA A 343 7.23 6.65 3.62
CA ALA A 343 7.58 5.28 3.28
C ALA A 343 8.77 4.76 4.10
N ASP A 344 8.86 3.45 4.29
CA ASP A 344 9.89 2.83 5.14
C ASP A 344 11.28 2.82 4.47
N ASP A 345 11.35 2.68 3.15
CA ASP A 345 12.58 2.85 2.34
C ASP A 345 12.35 3.80 1.15
N GLU A 346 11.71 3.32 0.08
CA GLU A 346 11.34 4.13 -1.07
C GLU A 346 9.84 4.44 -1.13
N GLY A 347 9.49 5.67 -1.52
CA GLY A 347 8.10 6.04 -1.79
C GLY A 347 7.57 5.31 -3.03
N VAL A 348 8.23 5.52 -4.17
CA VAL A 348 7.89 4.88 -5.44
C VAL A 348 9.14 4.32 -6.12
N LEU A 349 9.01 3.11 -6.69
CA LEU A 349 9.97 2.56 -7.64
C LEU A 349 9.50 2.79 -9.08
N LEU A 350 10.33 3.51 -9.87
CA LEU A 350 10.17 3.66 -11.31
C LEU A 350 11.21 2.81 -12.06
N SER A 351 10.73 1.71 -12.63
CA SER A 351 11.56 0.80 -13.44
C SER A 351 11.38 0.98 -14.95
N ASN A 352 10.83 2.11 -15.38
CA ASN A 352 10.58 2.41 -16.79
C ASN A 352 10.48 3.93 -17.02
N THR A 353 11.11 4.42 -18.08
CA THR A 353 11.07 5.84 -18.48
C THR A 353 9.68 6.31 -18.93
N SER A 354 8.81 5.39 -19.37
CA SER A 354 7.43 5.68 -19.81
C SER A 354 6.40 5.59 -18.67
N HIS A 355 6.77 6.06 -17.48
CA HIS A 355 5.85 6.16 -16.34
C HIS A 355 4.72 7.15 -16.64
N GLN A 356 3.59 7.02 -15.93
CA GLN A 356 2.41 7.88 -16.12
C GLN A 356 1.97 8.50 -14.80
N MET A 357 2.93 9.07 -14.06
CA MET A 357 2.70 9.67 -12.75
C MET A 357 2.81 11.19 -12.84
N SER A 358 1.77 11.90 -12.42
CA SER A 358 1.76 13.38 -12.36
C SER A 358 0.88 13.88 -11.20
N ASP A 359 1.00 15.18 -10.90
CA ASP A 359 0.18 15.88 -9.89
C ASP A 359 0.26 15.24 -8.49
N SER A 360 1.36 14.55 -8.19
CA SER A 360 1.52 13.74 -6.98
C SER A 360 2.46 14.39 -5.98
N ASN A 361 2.29 14.08 -4.69
CA ASN A 361 3.12 14.62 -3.62
C ASN A 361 3.91 13.50 -2.92
N PHE A 362 5.19 13.76 -2.67
CA PHE A 362 6.11 12.91 -1.92
C PHE A 362 6.54 13.66 -0.65
N ILE A 363 6.17 13.12 0.51
CA ILE A 363 6.29 13.80 1.80
C ILE A 363 7.05 12.92 2.80
N ASP A 364 8.13 13.44 3.39
CA ASP A 364 8.88 12.82 4.49
C ASP A 364 9.37 11.38 4.20
N ASN A 365 9.72 11.07 2.95
CA ASN A 365 10.26 9.75 2.57
C ASN A 365 11.79 9.73 2.70
N PRO A 366 12.41 8.59 3.07
CA PRO A 366 13.85 8.43 2.96
C PRO A 366 14.30 8.60 1.50
N ASN A 367 13.72 7.82 0.58
CA ASN A 367 13.90 7.98 -0.86
C ASN A 367 12.53 8.22 -1.50
N ALA A 368 12.24 9.39 -2.07
CA ALA A 368 10.92 9.66 -2.62
C ALA A 368 10.65 8.85 -3.89
N ILE A 369 11.50 9.00 -4.91
CA ILE A 369 11.44 8.20 -6.15
C ILE A 369 12.77 7.47 -6.33
N ARG A 370 12.74 6.14 -6.35
CA ARG A 370 13.86 5.28 -6.73
C ARG A 370 13.78 4.94 -8.21
N ILE A 371 14.89 5.06 -8.92
CA ILE A 371 15.02 4.75 -10.36
C ILE A 371 16.08 3.67 -10.53
N ASP A 372 15.66 2.49 -11.01
CA ASP A 372 16.54 1.33 -11.25
C ASP A 372 16.97 1.18 -12.71
N THR A 373 16.43 2.01 -13.60
CA THR A 373 16.65 1.94 -15.05
C THR A 373 17.10 3.30 -15.58
N ALA A 374 18.31 3.37 -16.16
CA ALA A 374 18.86 4.61 -16.70
C ALA A 374 18.01 5.16 -17.85
N GLY A 375 17.96 6.48 -18.01
CA GLY A 375 17.18 7.13 -19.06
C GLY A 375 16.63 8.51 -18.68
N GLU A 376 15.71 9.02 -19.49
CA GLU A 376 15.05 10.30 -19.27
C GLU A 376 13.65 10.08 -18.68
N TYR A 377 13.29 10.87 -17.67
CA TYR A 377 12.03 10.80 -16.94
C TYR A 377 11.40 12.18 -16.87
N ASP A 378 10.11 12.28 -17.18
CA ASP A 378 9.36 13.53 -17.17
C ASP A 378 8.49 13.61 -15.90
N LEU A 379 8.81 14.53 -15.00
CA LEU A 379 7.99 14.79 -13.82
C LEU A 379 7.07 15.97 -14.10
N ASP A 380 5.77 15.71 -14.16
CA ASP A 380 4.73 16.73 -14.37
C ASP A 380 3.99 17.03 -13.05
N ASN A 381 4.17 18.26 -12.55
CA ASN A 381 3.56 18.75 -11.32
C ASN A 381 3.75 17.81 -10.09
N VAL A 382 4.89 17.11 -10.02
CA VAL A 382 5.26 16.22 -8.91
C VAL A 382 5.97 17.02 -7.83
N LYS A 383 5.45 16.99 -6.61
CA LYS A 383 5.96 17.80 -5.49
C LYS A 383 6.69 16.98 -4.44
N PHE A 384 7.78 17.53 -3.95
CA PHE A 384 8.63 16.94 -2.93
C PHE A 384 8.71 17.85 -1.70
N PHE A 385 8.53 17.28 -0.51
CA PHE A 385 8.56 17.99 0.77
C PHE A 385 9.17 17.13 1.87
N GLY A 386 10.26 17.58 2.51
CA GLY A 386 10.82 16.92 3.69
C GLY A 386 11.50 15.55 3.46
N ASN A 387 11.64 15.12 2.20
CA ASN A 387 12.34 13.87 1.89
C ASN A 387 13.84 13.97 2.16
N THR A 388 14.50 12.84 2.43
CA THR A 388 15.96 12.80 2.52
C THR A 388 16.60 12.88 1.13
N VAL A 389 16.08 12.09 0.18
CA VAL A 389 16.44 12.11 -1.24
C VAL A 389 15.17 12.20 -2.08
N ASP A 390 15.08 13.17 -2.98
CA ASP A 390 13.94 13.31 -3.90
C ASP A 390 14.06 12.30 -5.06
N ILE A 391 15.25 12.15 -5.64
CA ILE A 391 15.55 11.24 -6.74
C ILE A 391 16.71 10.30 -6.39
N ASP A 392 16.41 9.04 -6.10
CA ASP A 392 17.39 8.00 -5.80
C ASP A 392 17.73 7.17 -7.06
N ASN A 393 18.83 7.50 -7.73
CA ASN A 393 19.27 6.79 -8.94
C ASN A 393 20.17 5.60 -8.57
N THR A 394 19.57 4.41 -8.58
CA THR A 394 20.25 3.12 -8.32
C THR A 394 20.55 2.34 -9.60
N SER A 395 20.22 2.90 -10.77
CA SER A 395 20.36 2.23 -12.07
C SER A 395 21.80 1.93 -12.50
N GLY A 396 22.78 2.60 -11.90
CA GLY A 396 24.19 2.54 -12.29
C GLY A 396 24.51 3.29 -13.59
N GLY A 397 23.55 3.95 -14.22
CA GLY A 397 23.73 4.78 -15.42
C GLY A 397 23.18 6.20 -15.25
N ALA A 398 23.29 6.99 -16.32
CA ALA A 398 22.84 8.38 -16.34
C ALA A 398 21.31 8.48 -16.34
N VAL A 399 20.77 9.33 -15.46
CA VAL A 399 19.35 9.65 -15.36
C VAL A 399 19.15 11.15 -15.58
N VAL A 400 18.20 11.51 -16.42
CA VAL A 400 17.78 12.91 -16.63
C VAL A 400 16.34 13.08 -16.17
N ILE A 401 16.10 14.06 -15.30
CA ILE A 401 14.77 14.39 -14.78
C ILE A 401 14.30 15.71 -15.38
N ASN A 402 13.30 15.67 -16.25
CA ASN A 402 12.69 16.87 -16.82
C ASN A 402 11.53 17.32 -15.94
N CYS A 403 11.70 18.46 -15.26
CA CYS A 403 10.69 19.03 -14.40
C CYS A 403 9.77 19.95 -15.19
N THR A 404 8.47 19.67 -15.18
CA THR A 404 7.44 20.48 -15.84
C THR A 404 6.32 20.85 -14.86
N ASN A 405 5.55 21.90 -15.19
CA ASN A 405 4.41 22.40 -14.41
C ASN A 405 4.69 22.55 -12.90
N GLY A 406 5.92 22.97 -12.58
CA GLY A 406 6.38 23.26 -11.24
C GLY A 406 6.84 22.06 -10.42
N SER A 407 7.13 20.89 -11.02
CA SER A 407 7.85 19.82 -10.32
C SER A 407 9.13 20.36 -9.67
N ASN A 408 9.43 19.90 -8.45
CA ASN A 408 10.46 20.51 -7.61
C ASN A 408 11.45 19.53 -6.93
N PRO A 409 11.94 18.46 -7.59
CA PRO A 409 13.02 17.67 -7.01
C PRO A 409 14.26 18.55 -6.82
N SER A 410 14.94 18.35 -5.69
CA SER A 410 16.04 19.20 -5.23
C SER A 410 17.21 18.44 -4.63
N THR A 411 17.03 17.15 -4.33
CA THR A 411 18.08 16.27 -3.83
C THR A 411 18.14 14.98 -4.64
N GLU A 412 19.35 14.53 -4.97
CA GLU A 412 19.56 13.37 -5.82
C GLU A 412 20.78 12.53 -5.40
N THR A 413 20.79 11.27 -5.83
CA THR A 413 21.94 10.37 -5.78
C THR A 413 22.33 9.92 -7.19
N GLY A 414 23.47 9.23 -7.33
CA GLY A 414 23.92 8.66 -8.60
C GLY A 414 24.29 9.69 -9.67
N ASP A 415 24.38 9.25 -10.92
CA ASP A 415 24.59 10.12 -12.09
C ASP A 415 23.25 10.68 -12.55
N THR A 416 22.78 11.73 -11.86
CA THR A 416 21.44 12.31 -12.06
C THR A 416 21.54 13.78 -12.45
N THR A 417 20.82 14.17 -13.51
CA THR A 417 20.70 15.56 -13.95
C THR A 417 19.26 16.03 -13.85
N ILE A 418 19.01 17.03 -13.01
CA ILE A 418 17.69 17.68 -12.90
C ILE A 418 17.62 18.88 -13.84
N VAL A 419 16.61 18.88 -14.71
CA VAL A 419 16.32 19.91 -15.71
C VAL A 419 15.03 20.62 -15.33
N ASN A 420 15.16 21.74 -14.64
CA ASN A 420 14.09 22.65 -14.26
C ASN A 420 14.07 23.88 -15.19
N ALA A 421 13.68 23.66 -16.44
CA ALA A 421 13.72 24.69 -17.46
C ALA A 421 12.65 25.77 -17.24
N VAL A 422 13.07 27.00 -16.97
CA VAL A 422 12.22 28.20 -16.93
C VAL A 422 12.50 29.12 -18.11
N THR A 423 11.53 29.93 -18.52
CA THR A 423 11.70 30.88 -19.63
C THR A 423 12.22 32.22 -19.12
N VAL A 424 13.22 32.78 -19.82
CA VAL A 424 13.76 34.13 -19.61
C VAL A 424 13.48 34.93 -20.87
N SER A 425 12.63 35.95 -20.77
CA SER A 425 12.19 36.75 -21.92
C SER A 425 12.30 38.26 -21.69
N VAL A 426 12.66 38.98 -22.74
CA VAL A 426 12.63 40.46 -22.76
C VAL A 426 11.88 40.91 -24.00
N LEU A 427 10.80 41.67 -23.80
CA LEU A 427 10.06 42.36 -24.83
C LEU A 427 10.58 43.79 -24.95
N VAL A 428 10.97 44.22 -26.16
CA VAL A 428 11.50 45.55 -26.44
C VAL A 428 10.50 46.32 -27.29
N VAL A 429 10.03 47.45 -26.77
CA VAL A 429 9.04 48.32 -27.42
C VAL A 429 9.53 49.77 -27.45
N ASP A 430 8.92 50.59 -28.30
CA ASP A 430 9.08 52.04 -28.25
C ASP A 430 8.07 52.71 -27.29
N VAL A 431 8.11 54.03 -27.22
CA VAL A 431 7.21 54.85 -26.36
C VAL A 431 5.72 54.74 -26.73
N THR A 432 5.40 54.19 -27.91
CA THR A 432 4.03 53.93 -28.36
C THR A 432 3.60 52.48 -28.13
N ASN A 433 4.42 51.68 -27.44
CA ASN A 433 4.29 50.23 -27.29
C ASN A 433 4.40 49.45 -28.61
N THR A 434 5.01 50.04 -29.65
CA THR A 434 5.28 49.33 -30.90
C THR A 434 6.52 48.45 -30.71
N PRO A 435 6.48 47.15 -31.06
CA PRO A 435 7.64 46.29 -30.93
C PRO A 435 8.82 46.74 -31.80
N ILE A 436 10.03 46.69 -31.23
CA ILE A 436 11.25 47.07 -31.93
C ILE A 436 11.95 45.80 -32.40
N ASN A 437 11.86 45.50 -33.70
CA ASN A 437 12.60 44.41 -34.34
C ASN A 437 14.11 44.72 -34.39
N THR A 438 14.96 43.69 -34.32
CA THR A 438 16.42 43.78 -34.43
C THR A 438 17.13 44.66 -33.38
N ALA A 439 16.48 44.91 -32.24
CA ALA A 439 17.18 45.39 -31.04
C ALA A 439 18.01 44.26 -30.45
N GLN A 440 19.30 44.51 -30.23
CA GLN A 440 20.20 43.53 -29.64
C GLN A 440 20.03 43.51 -28.13
N VAL A 441 19.76 42.33 -27.60
CA VAL A 441 19.56 42.07 -26.17
C VAL A 441 20.61 41.07 -25.70
N ALA A 442 21.34 41.44 -24.67
CA ALA A 442 22.28 40.55 -24.00
C ALA A 442 21.94 40.42 -22.51
N ILE A 443 21.80 39.19 -22.03
CA ILE A 443 21.43 38.84 -20.65
C ILE A 443 22.60 38.06 -20.03
N TYR A 444 23.03 38.47 -18.84
CA TYR A 444 24.14 37.86 -18.12
C TYR A 444 23.76 37.59 -16.66
N LYS A 445 24.32 36.53 -16.10
CA LYS A 445 24.27 36.33 -14.64
C LYS A 445 25.07 37.42 -13.95
N THR A 446 24.54 37.93 -12.84
CA THR A 446 25.22 38.97 -12.06
C THR A 446 26.44 38.40 -11.33
N SER A 447 26.35 37.14 -10.88
CA SER A 447 27.34 36.44 -10.05
C SER A 447 28.68 36.23 -10.77
N ASP A 448 28.68 35.67 -11.97
CA ASP A 448 29.88 35.22 -12.68
C ASP A 448 30.05 35.84 -14.07
N LYS A 449 29.10 36.69 -14.49
CA LYS A 449 29.05 37.31 -15.83
C LYS A 449 28.91 36.31 -16.98
N SER A 450 28.52 35.07 -16.70
CA SER A 450 28.18 34.10 -17.75
C SER A 450 27.02 34.61 -18.59
N GLU A 451 27.14 34.42 -19.91
CA GLU A 451 26.12 34.80 -20.88
C GLU A 451 24.98 33.79 -20.85
N LEU A 452 23.74 34.29 -20.73
CA LEU A 452 22.53 33.48 -20.84
C LEU A 452 21.89 33.60 -22.23
N LEU A 453 22.02 34.78 -22.83
CA LEU A 453 21.46 35.12 -24.13
C LEU A 453 22.18 36.34 -24.71
N ASN A 454 22.44 36.35 -26.01
CA ASN A 454 22.94 37.51 -26.74
C ASN A 454 22.48 37.44 -28.19
N THR A 455 21.32 38.00 -28.47
CA THR A 455 20.66 37.92 -29.79
C THR A 455 19.85 39.16 -30.08
N ASP A 456 19.45 39.30 -31.34
CA ASP A 456 18.52 40.33 -31.78
C ASP A 456 17.08 39.88 -31.52
N THR A 457 16.23 40.85 -31.15
CA THR A 457 14.77 40.69 -31.07
C THR A 457 14.16 40.31 -32.41
N ASP A 458 13.10 39.51 -32.36
CA ASP A 458 12.30 39.12 -33.52
C ASP A 458 11.38 40.25 -34.02
N ALA A 459 10.54 39.94 -35.02
CA ALA A 459 9.57 40.90 -35.56
C ALA A 459 8.53 41.40 -34.54
N ASN A 460 8.34 40.69 -33.42
CA ASN A 460 7.47 41.05 -32.31
C ASN A 460 8.23 41.74 -31.17
N GLY A 461 9.49 42.13 -31.39
CA GLY A 461 10.32 42.77 -30.38
C GLY A 461 10.72 41.84 -29.22
N LEU A 462 10.55 40.52 -29.37
CA LEU A 462 10.79 39.55 -28.30
C LEU A 462 12.14 38.87 -28.48
N VAL A 463 12.85 38.68 -27.37
CA VAL A 463 13.87 37.64 -27.23
C VAL A 463 13.53 36.72 -26.07
N GLN A 464 13.85 35.44 -26.20
CA GLN A 464 13.68 34.47 -25.13
C GLN A 464 14.76 33.38 -25.15
N THR A 465 15.07 32.86 -23.97
CA THR A 465 15.93 31.67 -23.77
C THR A 465 15.35 30.81 -22.65
N THR A 466 15.83 29.58 -22.53
CA THR A 466 15.54 28.71 -21.39
C THR A 466 16.70 28.74 -20.38
N PHE A 467 16.37 28.70 -19.10
CA PHE A 467 17.32 28.66 -18.00
C PHE A 467 17.02 27.47 -17.10
N ASN A 468 18.02 26.65 -16.76
CA ASN A 468 17.84 25.61 -15.76
C ASN A 468 17.85 26.23 -14.35
N TYR A 469 16.66 26.39 -13.76
CA TYR A 469 16.47 27.05 -12.48
C TYR A 469 16.79 26.12 -11.31
N LEU A 470 17.83 26.45 -10.56
CA LEU A 470 18.18 25.78 -9.29
C LEU A 470 17.87 26.67 -8.07
N THR A 471 17.98 27.98 -8.24
CA THR A 471 17.77 28.98 -7.20
C THR A 471 17.59 30.35 -7.85
N ASP A 472 17.00 31.29 -7.11
CA ASP A 472 16.82 32.67 -7.53
C ASP A 472 18.15 33.26 -8.04
N THR A 473 18.18 33.58 -9.33
CA THR A 473 19.41 33.98 -10.02
C THR A 473 19.30 35.43 -10.49
N ASN A 474 20.07 36.32 -9.86
CA ASN A 474 20.13 37.72 -10.27
C ASN A 474 20.80 37.87 -11.63
N ILE A 475 20.16 38.61 -12.53
CA ILE A 475 20.63 38.90 -13.88
C ILE A 475 20.72 40.42 -14.11
N TYR A 476 21.57 40.80 -15.05
CA TYR A 476 21.50 42.11 -15.68
C TYR A 476 21.41 41.92 -17.19
N PHE A 477 20.74 42.85 -17.84
CA PHE A 477 20.56 42.83 -19.28
C PHE A 477 20.80 44.20 -19.89
N ARG A 478 21.33 44.18 -21.11
CA ARG A 478 21.69 45.36 -21.90
C ARG A 478 20.99 45.30 -23.23
N ILE A 479 20.41 46.41 -23.64
CA ILE A 479 19.60 46.51 -24.85
C ILE A 479 20.13 47.68 -25.67
N ARG A 480 20.42 47.43 -26.96
CA ARG A 480 20.83 48.47 -27.90
C ARG A 480 20.20 48.29 -29.26
N LYS A 481 19.84 49.40 -29.90
CA LYS A 481 19.41 49.45 -31.30
C LYS A 481 20.18 50.57 -32.01
N SER A 482 21.26 50.21 -32.67
CA SER A 482 22.16 51.14 -33.37
C SER A 482 22.53 50.67 -34.78
N SER A 483 21.77 49.74 -35.36
CA SER A 483 22.00 49.22 -36.71
C SER A 483 21.95 50.33 -37.76
N THR A 484 22.91 50.33 -38.68
CA THR A 484 22.98 51.29 -39.81
C THR A 484 21.69 51.28 -40.63
N GLY A 485 21.19 52.47 -40.98
CA GLY A 485 20.04 52.63 -41.88
C GLY A 485 18.64 52.53 -41.25
N GLY A 486 18.52 52.34 -39.93
CA GLY A 486 17.24 52.32 -39.21
C GLY A 486 17.16 53.34 -38.07
N THR A 487 15.98 53.43 -37.43
CA THR A 487 15.78 54.24 -36.20
C THR A 487 16.74 53.78 -35.11
N LYS A 488 17.49 54.74 -34.54
CA LYS A 488 18.43 54.53 -33.43
C LYS A 488 17.72 54.83 -32.12
N TYR A 489 18.06 54.09 -31.07
CA TYR A 489 17.48 54.25 -29.74
C TYR A 489 18.59 54.38 -28.69
N VAL A 490 18.30 55.11 -27.61
CA VAL A 490 19.19 55.22 -26.46
C VAL A 490 19.34 53.84 -25.81
N PRO A 491 20.57 53.32 -25.62
CA PRO A 491 20.78 52.04 -24.98
C PRO A 491 20.26 52.04 -23.53
N VAL A 492 19.67 50.92 -23.12
CA VAL A 492 19.16 50.73 -21.75
C VAL A 492 19.90 49.55 -21.12
N SER A 493 20.19 49.67 -19.83
CA SER A 493 20.61 48.55 -18.98
C SER A 493 19.68 48.47 -17.78
N SER A 494 19.31 47.25 -17.42
CA SER A 494 18.48 47.00 -16.24
C SER A 494 18.87 45.65 -15.63
N SER A 495 18.21 45.30 -14.52
CA SER A 495 18.44 44.08 -13.77
C SER A 495 17.13 43.42 -13.39
N GLY A 496 17.20 42.14 -13.07
CA GLY A 496 16.09 41.35 -12.58
C GLY A 496 16.58 40.10 -11.87
N THR A 497 15.63 39.26 -11.48
CA THR A 497 15.91 37.97 -10.86
C THR A 497 15.11 36.92 -11.61
N ILE A 498 15.77 35.87 -12.08
CA ILE A 498 15.10 34.68 -12.58
C ILE A 498 14.63 33.91 -11.35
N THR A 499 13.32 33.67 -11.27
CA THR A 499 12.69 32.90 -10.19
C THR A 499 12.26 31.52 -10.69
N SER A 500 11.60 30.74 -9.84
CA SER A 500 11.00 29.45 -10.19
C SER A 500 9.94 29.53 -11.30
N THR A 501 9.45 30.73 -11.64
CA THR A 501 8.52 30.94 -12.76
C THR A 501 9.21 31.56 -13.99
N GLY A 502 10.53 31.73 -13.94
CA GLY A 502 11.32 32.37 -14.99
C GLY A 502 11.52 33.86 -14.77
N PHE A 503 11.74 34.58 -15.87
CA PHE A 503 11.86 36.03 -15.88
C PHE A 503 11.19 36.60 -17.12
N SER A 504 10.38 37.64 -16.96
CA SER A 504 9.83 38.40 -18.08
C SER A 504 9.84 39.89 -17.79
N SER A 505 10.28 40.68 -18.75
CA SER A 505 10.29 42.14 -18.63
C SER A 505 9.97 42.81 -19.97
N THR A 506 9.21 43.90 -19.92
CA THR A 506 8.98 44.79 -21.06
C THR A 506 9.83 46.04 -20.88
N ILE A 507 10.66 46.34 -21.88
CA ILE A 507 11.57 47.47 -21.87
C ILE A 507 11.21 48.44 -22.99
N THR A 508 10.92 49.67 -22.58
CA THR A 508 10.67 50.78 -23.50
C THR A 508 11.98 51.48 -23.83
N LEU A 509 12.31 51.55 -25.12
CA LEU A 509 13.44 52.34 -25.62
C LEU A 509 12.97 53.72 -26.09
N LEU A 510 13.76 54.74 -25.75
CA LEU A 510 13.57 56.09 -26.26
C LEU A 510 14.34 56.25 -27.57
N GLN A 511 13.67 56.77 -28.60
CA GLN A 511 14.34 57.10 -29.86
C GLN A 511 15.43 58.14 -29.62
N ASP A 512 16.61 57.91 -30.18
CA ASP A 512 17.72 58.86 -30.16
C ASP A 512 17.55 59.86 -31.31
N THR A 513 17.11 61.08 -30.99
CA THR A 513 16.92 62.15 -31.97
C THR A 513 18.22 62.89 -32.32
N THR A 514 19.31 62.61 -31.62
CA THR A 514 20.61 63.26 -31.82
C THR A 514 21.55 62.42 -32.68
N ALA A 515 21.45 61.09 -32.61
CA ALA A 515 22.15 60.18 -33.50
C ALA A 515 21.47 60.15 -34.87
N THR A 516 21.80 61.11 -35.74
CA THR A 516 21.36 61.12 -37.14
C THR A 516 21.92 59.91 -37.90
N ILE A 517 21.14 59.43 -38.88
CA ILE A 517 21.37 58.17 -39.62
C ILE A 517 22.73 58.18 -40.30
#